data_AF-R7FF50-F1
#
_entry.id   AF-R7FF50-F1
#
_cell.length_a   1.000
_cell.length_b   1.000
_cell.length_c   1.000
_cell.angle_alpha   90.00
_cell.angle_beta   90.00
_cell.angle_gamma   90.00
#
_symmetry.space_group_name_H-M   'P 1'
#
loop_
_entity.id
_entity.type
_entity.pdbx_description
1 polymer ?
#
loop_
_entity_poly.entity_id
_entity_poly.type
_entity_poly.pdbx_seq_one_letter_code
_entity_poly.pdbx_strand_id
1 'polypeptide(L)'
;MQTYEIPRNYKGEGRILYIFSTKGLIYTCVGAGVGLIFYFILKMLGFSMIGLIITLIFAAIGFVIGTLKVPESSATDITRKTGGENIDDVIVRWIKFKKNGNKIYVYKPEEETKDGK
;
A
#
# COMPACT_ATOMS: atom_id res chain seq x y z
N MET A 1 -16.33 34.84 12.58
CA MET A 1 -15.34 34.35 11.59
C MET A 1 -15.93 33.11 10.95
N GLN A 2 -16.25 33.17 9.66
CA GLN A 2 -16.82 32.05 8.93
C GLN A 2 -15.66 31.08 8.62
N THR A 3 -15.64 29.90 9.23
CA THR A 3 -14.63 28.88 8.97
C THR A 3 -14.98 28.15 7.68
N TYR A 4 -14.18 28.38 6.65
CA TYR A 4 -14.24 27.59 5.41
C TYR A 4 -13.42 26.33 5.63
N GLU A 5 -14.01 25.17 5.36
CA GLU A 5 -13.26 23.92 5.39
C GLU A 5 -12.25 23.93 4.23
N ILE A 6 -10.97 23.77 4.56
CA ILE A 6 -9.94 23.59 3.55
C ILE A 6 -10.27 22.29 2.82
N PRO A 7 -10.39 22.29 1.48
CA PRO A 7 -10.70 21.09 0.73
C PRO A 7 -9.63 20.03 1.00
N ARG A 8 -10.01 19.00 1.79
CA ARG A 8 -9.18 17.85 2.11
C ARG A 8 -9.70 16.64 1.34
N ASN A 9 -8.78 15.84 0.82
CA ASN A 9 -9.13 14.57 0.20
C ASN A 9 -9.57 13.56 1.29
N TYR A 10 -10.87 13.31 1.39
CA TYR A 10 -11.48 12.36 2.33
C TYR A 10 -11.51 10.90 1.79
N LYS A 11 -10.91 10.65 0.61
CA LYS A 11 -10.93 9.34 -0.05
C LYS A 11 -10.15 8.31 0.77
N GLY A 12 -10.88 7.39 1.40
CA GLY A 12 -10.32 6.34 2.27
C GLY A 12 -10.50 6.57 3.77
N GLU A 13 -11.22 7.62 4.18
CA GLU A 13 -11.53 7.93 5.59
C GLU A 13 -12.66 7.07 6.20
N GLY A 14 -13.22 6.12 5.46
CA GLY A 14 -14.13 5.11 6.00
C GLY A 14 -13.38 4.19 6.97
N ARG A 15 -13.46 4.48 8.28
CA ARG A 15 -12.91 3.61 9.33
C ARG A 15 -14.00 2.70 9.86
N ILE A 16 -13.87 1.40 9.62
CA ILE A 16 -14.65 0.37 10.30
C ILE A 16 -13.97 0.17 11.67
N LEU A 17 -14.73 0.30 12.76
CA LEU A 17 -14.23 0.18 14.15
C LEU A 17 -13.12 1.19 14.56
N TYR A 18 -13.01 2.35 13.89
CA TYR A 18 -12.00 3.41 14.18
C TYR A 18 -10.52 3.03 13.95
N ILE A 19 -10.20 1.74 13.83
CA ILE A 19 -8.85 1.17 13.69
C ILE A 19 -8.61 0.64 12.26
N PHE A 20 -9.64 0.11 11.60
CA PHE A 20 -9.52 -0.46 10.26
C PHE A 20 -10.00 0.53 9.18
N SER A 21 -9.08 1.04 8.35
CA SER A 21 -9.47 1.63 7.06
C SER A 21 -9.99 0.52 6.14
N THR A 22 -10.97 0.83 5.27
CA THR A 22 -11.48 -0.11 4.25
C THR A 22 -10.33 -0.73 3.42
N LYS A 23 -9.30 0.05 3.11
CA LYS A 23 -8.10 -0.44 2.42
C LYS A 23 -7.37 -1.49 3.25
N GLY A 24 -7.08 -1.17 4.51
CA GLY A 24 -6.41 -2.08 5.45
C GLY A 24 -7.13 -3.41 5.59
N LEU A 25 -8.47 -3.38 5.70
CA LEU A 25 -9.30 -4.58 5.79
C LEU A 25 -9.14 -5.49 4.56
N ILE A 26 -9.17 -4.92 3.35
CA ILE A 26 -8.99 -5.68 2.11
C ILE A 26 -7.62 -6.36 2.08
N TYR A 27 -6.55 -5.63 2.42
CA TYR A 27 -5.20 -6.21 2.45
C TYR A 27 -5.04 -7.29 3.53
N THR A 28 -5.69 -7.14 4.69
CA THR A 28 -5.74 -8.20 5.72
C THR A 28 -6.45 -9.45 5.21
N CYS A 29 -7.60 -9.31 4.53
CA CYS A 29 -8.31 -10.44 3.95
C CYS A 29 -7.48 -11.17 2.88
N VAL A 30 -6.78 -10.43 2.03
CA VAL A 30 -5.87 -11.01 1.03
C VAL A 30 -4.70 -11.73 1.71
N GLY A 31 -4.06 -11.12 2.71
CA GLY A 31 -2.98 -11.74 3.48
C GLY A 31 -3.42 -13.01 4.22
N ALA A 32 -4.59 -12.96 4.86
CA ALA A 32 -5.19 -14.13 5.51
C ALA A 32 -5.55 -15.23 4.52
N GLY A 33 -6.05 -14.88 3.32
CA GLY A 33 -6.34 -15.83 2.25
C GLY A 33 -5.09 -16.59 1.79
N VAL A 34 -3.97 -15.88 1.62
CA VAL A 34 -2.67 -16.50 1.30
C VAL A 34 -2.19 -17.37 2.46
N GLY A 35 -2.28 -16.88 3.70
CA GLY A 35 -1.92 -17.64 4.89
C GLY A 35 -2.72 -18.94 5.04
N LEU A 36 -4.01 -18.93 4.70
CA LEU A 36 -4.88 -20.11 4.74
C LEU A 36 -4.45 -21.20 3.76
N ILE A 37 -3.95 -20.83 2.58
CA ILE A 37 -3.39 -21.81 1.62
C ILE A 37 -2.22 -22.56 2.27
N PHE A 38 -1.32 -21.85 2.95
CA PHE A 38 -0.23 -22.46 3.70
C PHE A 38 -0.73 -23.29 4.90
N TYR A 39 -1.79 -22.83 5.58
CA TYR A 39 -2.42 -23.61 6.65
C TYR A 39 -2.95 -24.95 6.16
N PHE A 40 -3.64 -25.01 5.02
CA PHE A 40 -4.14 -26.29 4.48
C PHE A 40 -3.00 -27.27 4.19
N ILE A 41 -1.88 -26.78 3.67
CA ILE A 41 -0.69 -27.60 3.41
C ILE A 41 -0.09 -28.14 4.73
N LEU A 42 0.09 -27.27 5.72
CA LEU A 42 0.66 -27.66 7.03
C LEU A 42 -0.28 -28.53 7.86
N LYS A 43 -1.59 -28.37 7.67
CA LYS A 43 -2.61 -29.23 8.29
C LYS A 43 -2.51 -30.66 7.79
N MET A 44 -2.25 -30.88 6.48
CA MET A 44 -2.02 -32.23 5.94
C MET A 44 -0.78 -32.90 6.56
N LEU A 45 0.20 -32.11 7.00
CA LEU A 45 1.43 -32.58 7.67
C LEU A 45 1.28 -32.71 9.19
N GLY A 46 0.08 -32.48 9.75
CA GLY A 46 -0.20 -32.60 11.19
C GLY A 46 0.15 -31.37 12.04
N PHE A 47 0.69 -30.29 11.45
CA PHE A 47 1.13 -29.08 12.16
C PHE A 47 0.06 -27.98 12.17
N SER A 48 -1.16 -28.32 12.60
CA SER A 48 -2.31 -27.39 12.58
C SER A 48 -2.05 -26.09 13.37
N MET A 49 -1.49 -26.18 14.59
CA MET A 49 -1.23 -24.98 15.41
C MET A 49 -0.23 -24.02 14.75
N ILE A 50 0.85 -24.56 14.16
CA ILE A 50 1.89 -23.75 13.51
C ILE A 50 1.35 -23.08 12.25
N GLY A 51 0.53 -23.78 11.46
CA GLY A 51 -0.12 -23.18 10.29
C GLY A 51 -1.05 -22.02 10.65
N LEU A 52 -1.71 -22.09 11.81
CA LEU A 52 -2.59 -21.02 12.28
C LEU A 52 -1.78 -19.77 12.69
N ILE A 53 -0.67 -19.97 13.40
CA ILE A 53 0.28 -18.89 13.74
C ILE A 53 0.80 -18.20 12.48
N ILE A 54 1.19 -18.99 11.46
CA ILE A 54 1.66 -18.46 10.18
C ILE A 54 0.57 -17.64 9.49
N THR A 55 -0.67 -18.13 9.48
CA THR A 55 -1.81 -17.40 8.90
C THR A 55 -2.02 -16.05 9.59
N LEU A 56 -1.89 -16.00 10.92
CA LEU A 56 -2.02 -14.77 11.69
C LEU A 56 -0.90 -13.77 11.36
N ILE A 57 0.33 -14.25 11.19
CA ILE A 57 1.48 -13.43 10.77
C ILE A 57 1.23 -12.83 9.38
N PHE A 58 0.78 -13.63 8.41
CA PHE A 58 0.48 -13.14 7.06
C PHE A 58 -0.67 -12.13 7.05
N ALA A 59 -1.70 -12.34 7.87
CA ALA A 59 -2.78 -11.38 8.04
C ALA A 59 -2.27 -10.04 8.63
N ALA A 60 -1.40 -10.10 9.63
CA ALA A 60 -0.80 -8.91 10.24
C ALA A 60 0.09 -8.15 9.26
N ILE A 61 0.90 -8.85 8.44
CA ILE A 61 1.71 -8.23 7.39
C ILE A 61 0.82 -7.55 6.35
N GLY A 62 -0.26 -8.21 5.90
CA GLY A 62 -1.25 -7.63 5.01
C GLY A 62 -1.86 -6.33 5.58
N PHE A 63 -2.23 -6.36 6.86
CA PHE A 63 -2.73 -5.17 7.55
C PHE A 63 -1.72 -4.03 7.57
N VAL A 64 -0.45 -4.33 7.88
CA VAL A 64 0.64 -3.34 7.90
C VAL A 64 0.83 -2.68 6.53
N ILE A 65 0.84 -3.44 5.45
CA ILE A 65 0.97 -2.92 4.08
C ILE A 65 -0.20 -2.00 3.72
N GLY A 66 -1.43 -2.36 4.13
CA GLY A 66 -2.63 -1.60 3.81
C GLY A 66 -2.87 -0.37 4.69
N THR A 67 -2.16 -0.21 5.81
CA THR A 67 -2.40 0.86 6.79
C THR A 67 -1.20 1.75 7.07
N LEU A 68 0.01 1.21 7.05
CA LEU A 68 1.21 2.01 7.30
C LEU A 68 1.65 2.72 6.04
N LYS A 69 2.11 3.95 6.23
CA LYS A 69 2.83 4.73 5.22
C LYS A 69 4.30 4.32 5.24
N VAL A 70 4.98 4.50 4.11
CA VAL A 70 6.43 4.26 4.05
C VAL A 70 7.11 5.17 5.06
N PRO A 71 7.82 4.62 6.07
CA PRO A 71 8.57 5.43 7.01
C PRO A 71 9.72 6.11 6.27
N GLU A 72 9.86 7.40 6.49
CA GLU A 72 10.95 8.18 5.92
C GLU A 72 12.24 7.82 6.68
N SER A 73 12.93 6.79 6.21
CA SER A 73 14.23 6.38 6.73
C SER A 73 15.33 6.85 5.80
N SER A 74 16.37 7.46 6.38
CA SER A 74 17.58 7.89 5.68
C SER A 74 18.47 6.74 5.22
N ALA A 75 18.18 5.50 5.64
CA ALA A 75 18.98 4.33 5.35
C ALA A 75 18.82 3.80 3.91
N THR A 76 17.71 4.09 3.22
CA THR A 76 17.53 3.70 1.81
C THR A 76 16.96 4.84 0.97
N ASP A 77 17.55 5.11 -0.20
CA ASP A 77 17.08 6.17 -1.10
C ASP A 77 15.64 5.96 -1.59
N ILE A 78 15.17 4.71 -1.62
CA ILE A 78 13.80 4.34 -2.00
C ILE A 78 12.81 4.81 -0.93
N THR A 79 13.11 4.63 0.36
CA THR A 79 12.23 5.10 1.45
C THR A 79 12.25 6.61 1.61
N ARG A 80 13.37 7.27 1.28
CA ARG A 80 13.46 8.74 1.30
C ARG A 80 12.67 9.41 0.18
N LYS A 81 12.76 8.90 -1.06
CA LYS A 81 12.04 9.47 -2.21
C LYS A 81 10.54 9.17 -2.21
N THR A 82 10.12 8.19 -1.42
CA THR A 82 8.74 7.70 -1.38
C THR A 82 8.14 7.80 0.03
N GLY A 83 8.77 8.60 0.90
CA GLY A 83 8.37 8.81 2.29
C GLY A 83 7.02 9.53 2.37
N GLY A 84 6.14 9.06 3.24
CA GLY A 84 4.80 9.62 3.42
C GLY A 84 3.75 9.19 2.37
N GLU A 85 4.15 8.48 1.30
CA GLU A 85 3.22 7.75 0.42
C GLU A 85 2.74 6.44 1.08
N ASN A 86 1.57 5.97 0.68
CA ASN A 86 1.06 4.68 1.15
C ASN A 86 1.83 3.54 0.47
N ILE A 87 2.13 2.47 1.22
CA ILE A 87 2.93 1.33 0.71
C ILE A 87 2.25 0.65 -0.47
N ASP A 88 0.91 0.56 -0.48
CA ASP A 88 0.12 -0.01 -1.59
C ASP A 88 0.38 0.71 -2.92
N ASP A 89 0.35 2.04 -2.91
CA ASP A 89 0.56 2.87 -4.08
C ASP A 89 1.98 2.69 -4.65
N VAL A 90 2.98 2.56 -3.79
CA VAL A 90 4.38 2.29 -4.19
C VAL A 90 4.51 0.92 -4.84
N ILE A 91 3.91 -0.12 -4.24
CA ILE A 91 3.94 -1.48 -4.78
C ILE A 91 3.24 -1.52 -6.15
N VAL A 92 2.06 -0.92 -6.28
CA VAL A 92 1.31 -0.89 -7.54
C VAL A 92 2.06 -0.09 -8.60
N ARG A 93 2.68 1.04 -8.25
CA ARG A 93 3.51 1.85 -9.15
C ARG A 93 4.71 1.03 -9.65
N TRP A 94 5.37 0.29 -8.75
CA TRP A 94 6.48 -0.57 -9.10
C TRP A 94 6.06 -1.72 -10.03
N ILE A 95 4.94 -2.39 -9.75
CA ILE A 95 4.41 -3.45 -10.61
C ILE A 95 4.07 -2.90 -12.01
N LYS A 96 3.41 -1.74 -12.09
CA LYS A 96 3.09 -1.07 -13.36
C LYS A 96 4.34 -0.67 -14.13
N PHE A 97 5.34 -0.13 -13.44
CA PHE A 97 6.63 0.24 -14.03
C PHE A 97 7.31 -0.97 -14.69
N LYS A 98 7.38 -2.09 -13.97
CA LYS A 98 7.97 -3.34 -14.49
C LYS A 98 7.17 -3.92 -15.65
N LYS A 99 5.83 -3.90 -15.56
CA LYS A 99 4.92 -4.38 -16.62
C LYS A 99 5.02 -3.53 -17.90
N ASN A 100 5.24 -2.23 -17.78
CA ASN A 100 5.37 -1.29 -18.90
C ASN A 100 6.79 -1.22 -19.48
N GLY A 101 7.67 -2.18 -19.15
CA GLY A 101 9.03 -2.24 -19.69
C GLY A 101 9.96 -1.16 -19.12
N ASN A 102 9.78 -0.79 -17.86
CA ASN A 102 10.60 0.19 -17.13
C ASN A 102 10.58 1.60 -17.75
N LYS A 103 9.45 1.98 -18.37
CA LYS A 103 9.24 3.31 -18.95
C LYS A 103 8.54 4.23 -17.95
N ILE A 104 9.03 5.46 -17.84
CA ILE A 104 8.39 6.54 -17.08
C ILE A 104 7.74 7.48 -18.09
N TYR A 105 6.43 7.65 -18.01
CA TYR A 105 5.72 8.65 -18.80
C TYR A 105 5.83 9.98 -18.06
N VAL A 106 6.68 10.87 -18.56
CA VAL A 106 6.76 12.25 -18.13
C VAL A 106 5.99 13.06 -19.15
N TYR A 107 4.98 13.82 -18.73
CA TYR A 107 4.41 14.84 -19.60
C TYR A 107 5.55 15.81 -19.93
N LYS A 108 5.89 15.93 -21.21
CA LYS A 108 6.81 16.98 -21.64
C LYS A 108 6.12 18.30 -21.23
N PRO A 109 6.70 19.13 -20.35
CA PRO A 109 6.18 20.48 -20.18
C PRO A 109 6.22 21.08 -21.59
N GLU A 110 5.09 21.61 -22.06
CA GLU A 110 5.09 22.41 -23.27
C GLU A 110 6.22 23.42 -23.11
N GLU A 111 7.20 23.34 -24.01
CA GLU A 111 8.27 24.34 -24.06
C GLU A 111 7.56 25.68 -24.12
N GLU A 112 7.81 26.53 -23.12
CA GLU A 112 7.37 27.93 -23.18
C GLU A 112 7.72 28.43 -24.57
N THR A 113 6.71 28.70 -25.39
CA THR A 113 6.90 29.36 -26.68
C THR A 113 7.46 30.74 -26.35
N LYS A 114 8.79 30.84 -26.38
CA LYS A 114 9.51 32.10 -26.46
C LYS A 114 9.28 32.67 -27.85
N ASP A 115 8.06 33.09 -28.16
CA ASP A 115 7.76 33.93 -29.32
C ASP A 115 6.40 34.62 -29.15
N GLY A 116 6.47 35.91 -28.83
CA GLY A 116 5.32 36.81 -28.76
C GLY A 116 5.69 38.10 -28.05
N LYS A 117 6.24 39.05 -28.81
CA LYS A 117 6.56 40.43 -28.42
C LYS A 117 5.44 41.13 -27.64
#